data_AF-A0A2G5SA09-F1
#
_entry.id   AF-A0A2G5SA09-F1
#
_cell.length_a   1.000
_cell.length_b   1.000
_cell.length_c   1.000
_cell.angle_alpha   90.00
_cell.angle_beta   90.00
_cell.angle_gamma   90.00
#
_symmetry.space_group_name_H-M   'P 1'
#
loop_
_entity.id
_entity.type
_entity.pdbx_description
1 polymer ?
#
loop_
_entity_poly.entity_id
_entity_poly.type
_entity_poly.pdbx_seq_one_letter_code
_entity_poly.pdbx_strand_id
1 'polypeptide(L)'
;MSRCQRGFQEREGCNESIGILRAAIDVAKGKKSNLSVAWLDLTNAFGSVPHELIKHTLETYGFPEIVVQIIMDMYKGAAIRVKNGKVSYAAQRFVHKARLNLLACNYNTYSDVVSKACRHCGYERESQWHIISKCNFGMPRKITQRHDAVLFKVKKLIESGSKKDWELHIDETPPGPNRLRPDIYMKSPDGKQIILADVTVPYEHGVEAMQRAWDRKVENTQTPLRT
;
A
#
# COMPACT_ATOMS: atom_id res chain seq x y z
N MET A 1 -14.62 26.57 11.30
CA MET A 1 -15.45 25.37 11.54
C MET A 1 -16.60 25.72 12.47
N SER A 2 -17.77 25.09 12.30
CA SER A 2 -18.93 25.33 13.16
C SER A 2 -18.63 24.91 14.60
N ARG A 3 -19.01 25.75 15.58
CA ARG A 3 -18.90 25.43 17.02
C ARG A 3 -19.69 24.16 17.41
N CYS A 4 -20.59 23.70 16.54
CA CYS A 4 -21.44 22.53 16.74
C CYS A 4 -20.95 21.27 15.99
N GLN A 5 -19.83 21.33 15.26
CA GLN A 5 -19.27 20.17 14.56
C GLN A 5 -18.61 19.24 15.57
N ARG A 6 -19.15 18.02 15.70
CA ARG A 6 -18.72 17.04 16.72
C ARG A 6 -18.07 15.77 16.15
N GLY A 7 -18.12 15.59 14.83
CA GLY A 7 -17.43 14.51 14.13
C GLY A 7 -15.99 14.88 13.78
N PHE A 8 -15.07 13.91 13.87
CA PHE A 8 -13.63 14.05 13.56
C PHE A 8 -12.87 15.07 14.43
N GLN A 9 -13.28 15.26 15.68
CA GLN A 9 -12.57 16.04 16.71
C GLN A 9 -12.14 15.14 17.88
N GLU A 10 -11.16 15.55 18.68
CA GLU A 10 -10.62 14.78 19.84
C GLU A 10 -11.59 14.61 21.04
N ARG A 11 -12.85 15.02 20.93
CA ARG A 11 -13.85 14.93 22.01
C ARG A 11 -14.85 13.79 21.76
N GLU A 12 -15.44 13.26 22.82
CA GLU A 12 -16.53 12.26 22.74
C GLU A 12 -17.87 12.87 22.27
N GLY A 13 -17.89 13.39 21.03
CA GLY A 13 -19.02 14.11 20.46
C GLY A 13 -20.32 13.30 20.33
N CYS A 14 -20.24 11.96 20.36
CA CYS A 14 -21.41 11.08 20.27
C CYS A 14 -22.20 11.04 21.59
N ASN A 15 -21.51 10.96 22.73
CA ASN A 15 -22.14 10.89 24.06
C ASN A 15 -22.86 12.20 24.43
N GLU A 16 -22.26 13.35 24.12
CA GLU A 16 -22.92 14.65 24.31
C GLU A 16 -24.16 14.82 23.43
N SER A 17 -24.13 14.32 22.18
CA SER A 17 -25.26 14.44 21.26
C SER A 17 -26.43 13.55 21.69
N ILE A 18 -26.14 12.35 22.20
CA ILE A 18 -27.13 11.46 22.81
C ILE A 18 -27.68 12.08 24.12
N GLY A 19 -26.82 12.71 24.92
CA GLY A 19 -27.22 13.41 26.15
C GLY A 19 -28.19 14.56 25.88
N ILE A 20 -27.93 15.39 24.87
CA ILE A 20 -28.82 16.49 24.46
C ILE A 20 -30.16 15.95 23.94
N LEU A 21 -30.14 14.87 23.15
CA LEU A 21 -31.36 14.24 22.66
C LEU A 21 -32.20 13.68 23.82
N ARG A 22 -31.58 13.02 24.81
CA ARG A 22 -32.27 12.53 26.00
C ARG A 22 -32.88 13.68 26.81
N ALA A 23 -32.13 14.75 27.04
CA ALA A 23 -32.64 15.94 27.73
C ALA A 23 -33.83 16.57 26.99
N ALA A 24 -33.78 16.66 25.66
CA ALA A 24 -34.90 17.17 24.85
C ALA A 24 -36.14 16.27 24.96
N ILE A 25 -35.96 14.94 24.96
CA ILE A 25 -37.04 13.97 25.17
C ILE A 25 -37.65 14.11 26.56
N ASP A 26 -36.83 14.25 27.60
CA ASP A 26 -37.29 14.35 28.98
C ASP A 26 -38.05 15.66 29.23
N VAL A 27 -37.60 16.78 28.65
CA VAL A 27 -38.32 18.06 28.69
C VAL A 27 -39.66 17.96 27.95
N ALA A 28 -39.71 17.33 26.79
CA ALA A 28 -40.95 17.15 26.03
C ALA A 28 -41.97 16.28 26.77
N LYS A 29 -41.50 15.21 27.44
CA LYS A 29 -42.32 14.36 28.32
C LYS A 29 -42.86 15.14 29.54
N GLY A 30 -41.99 15.92 30.21
CA GLY A 30 -42.37 16.70 31.38
C GLY A 30 -43.38 17.82 31.06
N LYS A 31 -43.23 18.48 29.90
CA LYS A 31 -44.12 19.57 29.45
C LYS A 31 -45.33 19.09 28.63
N LYS A 32 -45.46 17.79 28.38
CA LYS A 32 -46.47 17.18 27.47
C LYS A 32 -46.54 17.87 26.10
N SER A 33 -45.38 18.26 25.57
CA SER A 33 -45.27 18.93 24.26
C SER A 33 -44.77 17.95 23.20
N ASN A 34 -45.19 18.14 21.96
CA ASN A 34 -44.73 17.32 20.84
C ASN A 34 -43.24 17.58 20.56
N LEU A 35 -42.47 16.50 20.34
CA LEU A 35 -41.08 16.54 19.90
C LEU A 35 -40.96 15.79 18.58
N SER A 36 -40.47 16.47 17.55
CA SER A 36 -40.18 15.86 16.24
C SER A 36 -38.66 15.80 16.05
N VAL A 37 -38.14 14.61 15.75
CA VAL A 37 -36.71 14.37 15.52
C VAL A 37 -36.56 13.84 14.10
N ALA A 38 -35.69 14.47 13.31
CA ALA A 38 -35.33 14.03 11.98
C ALA A 38 -33.87 13.57 11.95
N TRP A 39 -33.62 12.43 11.33
CA TRP A 39 -32.28 11.89 11.09
C TRP A 39 -31.95 12.06 9.61
N LEU A 40 -30.80 12.67 9.29
CA LEU A 40 -30.31 12.80 7.93
C LEU A 40 -29.01 12.02 7.81
N ASP A 41 -29.01 10.97 6.99
CA ASP A 41 -27.83 10.17 6.69
C ASP A 41 -27.46 10.31 5.21
N LEU A 42 -26.15 10.40 4.92
CA LEU A 42 -25.64 10.51 3.56
C LEU A 42 -25.08 9.16 3.12
N THR A 43 -25.74 8.53 2.15
CA THR A 43 -25.23 7.28 1.55
C THR A 43 -23.89 7.53 0.85
N ASN A 44 -22.84 6.79 1.24
CA ASN A 44 -21.50 6.85 0.65
C ASN A 44 -20.86 8.26 0.68
N ALA A 45 -20.93 8.94 1.84
CA ALA A 45 -20.52 10.33 2.03
C ALA A 45 -19.13 10.72 1.47
N PHE A 46 -18.17 9.78 1.38
CA PHE A 46 -16.84 10.05 0.79
C PHE A 46 -16.73 9.70 -0.69
N GLY A 47 -17.39 8.62 -1.14
CA GLY A 47 -17.32 8.18 -2.54
C GLY A 47 -18.24 8.97 -3.48
N SER A 48 -19.17 9.75 -2.92
CA SER A 48 -20.15 10.55 -3.67
C SER A 48 -19.76 12.03 -3.80
N VAL A 49 -18.63 12.45 -3.21
CA VAL A 49 -18.21 13.86 -3.24
C VAL A 49 -17.69 14.22 -4.63
N PRO A 50 -18.30 15.18 -5.35
CA PRO A 50 -17.75 15.65 -6.62
C PRO A 50 -16.35 16.23 -6.40
N HIS A 51 -15.38 15.87 -7.26
CA HIS A 51 -14.00 16.36 -7.13
C HIS A 51 -13.93 17.90 -7.20
N GLU A 52 -14.85 18.55 -7.93
CA GLU A 52 -14.98 20.01 -7.96
C GLU A 52 -15.28 20.61 -6.58
N LEU A 53 -16.05 19.90 -5.75
CA LEU A 53 -16.36 20.34 -4.39
C LEU A 53 -15.14 20.20 -3.46
N ILE A 54 -14.31 19.17 -3.66
CA ILE A 54 -13.03 18.99 -2.95
C ILE A 54 -12.09 20.15 -3.31
N LYS A 55 -11.92 20.43 -4.60
CA LYS A 55 -11.11 21.55 -5.11
C LYS A 55 -11.56 22.88 -4.50
N HIS A 56 -12.85 23.19 -4.64
CA HIS A 56 -13.42 24.44 -4.15
C HIS A 56 -13.26 24.59 -2.63
N THR A 57 -13.39 23.49 -1.88
CA THR A 57 -13.16 23.50 -0.43
C THR A 57 -11.70 23.83 -0.11
N LEU A 58 -10.74 23.17 -0.75
CA LEU A 58 -9.31 23.43 -0.51
C LEU A 58 -8.92 24.87 -0.83
N GLU A 59 -9.43 25.42 -1.94
CA GLU A 59 -9.23 26.83 -2.31
C GLU A 59 -9.86 27.78 -1.28
N THR A 60 -11.10 27.50 -0.83
CA THR A 60 -11.82 28.32 0.14
C THR A 60 -11.14 28.35 1.52
N TYR A 61 -10.50 27.25 1.91
CA TYR A 61 -9.72 27.19 3.16
C TYR A 61 -8.31 27.81 3.03
N GLY A 62 -7.96 28.34 1.85
CA GLY A 62 -6.71 29.07 1.64
C GLY A 62 -5.48 28.19 1.45
N PHE A 63 -5.65 26.93 1.03
CA PHE A 63 -4.50 26.07 0.73
C PHE A 63 -3.74 26.62 -0.49
N PRO A 64 -2.38 26.57 -0.49
CA PRO A 64 -1.58 26.99 -1.63
C PRO A 64 -1.96 26.23 -2.90
N GLU A 65 -1.94 26.91 -4.04
CA GLU A 65 -2.38 26.34 -5.33
C GLU A 65 -1.61 25.06 -5.69
N ILE A 66 -0.32 24.99 -5.36
CA ILE A 66 0.50 23.78 -5.53
C ILE A 66 -0.07 22.56 -4.79
N VAL A 67 -0.63 22.74 -3.59
CA VAL A 67 -1.24 21.67 -2.78
C VAL A 67 -2.56 21.23 -3.40
N VAL A 68 -3.38 22.19 -3.84
CA VAL A 68 -4.65 21.91 -4.52
C VAL A 68 -4.39 21.13 -5.80
N GLN A 69 -3.40 21.55 -6.61
CA GLN A 69 -3.02 20.87 -7.85
C GLN A 69 -2.56 19.44 -7.62
N ILE A 70 -1.68 19.21 -6.62
CA ILE A 70 -1.23 17.84 -6.27
C ILE A 70 -2.41 16.95 -5.90
N ILE A 71 -3.32 17.43 -5.04
CA ILE A 71 -4.48 16.66 -4.61
C ILE A 71 -5.41 16.35 -5.79
N MET A 72 -5.67 17.33 -6.66
CA MET A 72 -6.52 17.12 -7.82
C MET A 72 -5.88 16.21 -8.88
N ASP A 73 -4.57 16.26 -9.05
CA ASP A 73 -3.82 15.33 -9.89
C ASP A 73 -3.87 13.90 -9.36
N MET A 74 -3.88 13.69 -8.03
CA MET A 74 -4.09 12.35 -7.45
C MET A 74 -5.45 11.73 -7.85
N TYR A 75 -6.47 12.56 -8.07
CA TYR A 75 -7.79 12.11 -8.53
C TYR A 75 -7.88 11.97 -10.06
N LYS A 76 -6.98 12.57 -10.84
CA LYS A 76 -7.01 12.59 -12.31
C LYS A 76 -6.27 11.39 -12.89
N GLY A 77 -6.99 10.51 -13.58
CA GLY A 77 -6.39 9.34 -14.25
C GLY A 77 -6.08 8.15 -13.33
N ALA A 78 -6.54 8.18 -12.07
CA ALA A 78 -6.51 7.03 -11.18
C ALA A 78 -7.45 5.92 -11.70
N ALA A 79 -6.95 5.11 -12.64
CA ALA A 79 -7.66 3.97 -13.19
C ALA A 79 -7.12 2.66 -12.61
N ILE A 80 -8.03 1.78 -12.20
CA ILE A 80 -7.68 0.40 -11.79
C ILE A 80 -8.34 -0.53 -12.80
N ARG A 81 -7.52 -1.15 -13.65
CA ARG A 81 -7.98 -2.17 -14.59
C ARG A 81 -8.00 -3.53 -13.90
N VAL A 82 -9.17 -3.95 -13.45
CA VAL A 82 -9.40 -5.31 -12.93
C VAL A 82 -9.72 -6.22 -14.12
N LYS A 83 -8.81 -7.12 -14.50
CA LYS A 83 -9.01 -8.08 -15.60
C LYS A 83 -9.66 -9.35 -15.02
N ASN A 84 -10.97 -9.55 -15.25
CA ASN A 84 -11.79 -10.77 -15.01
C ASN A 84 -11.40 -11.69 -13.81
N GLY A 85 -10.95 -11.12 -12.70
CA GLY A 85 -10.70 -11.86 -11.47
C GLY A 85 -11.70 -11.43 -10.41
N LYS A 86 -12.39 -12.38 -9.78
CA LYS A 86 -13.17 -12.15 -8.55
C LYS A 86 -12.19 -11.81 -7.42
N VAL A 87 -11.66 -10.59 -7.39
CA VAL A 87 -10.88 -10.10 -6.24
C VAL A 87 -11.87 -9.80 -5.14
N SER A 88 -11.70 -10.42 -3.97
CA SER A 88 -12.60 -10.19 -2.84
C SER A 88 -12.55 -8.72 -2.40
N TYR A 89 -13.68 -8.20 -1.90
CA TYR A 89 -13.75 -6.85 -1.35
C TYR A 89 -12.73 -6.62 -0.22
N ALA A 90 -12.39 -7.67 0.54
CA ALA A 90 -11.32 -7.64 1.53
C ALA A 90 -9.94 -7.38 0.90
N ALA A 91 -9.63 -8.07 -0.21
CA ALA A 91 -8.39 -7.86 -0.93
C ALA A 91 -8.31 -6.46 -1.55
N GLN A 92 -9.43 -5.92 -2.07
CA GLN A 92 -9.49 -4.54 -2.55
C GLN A 92 -9.21 -3.53 -1.43
N ARG A 93 -9.91 -3.63 -0.29
CA ARG A 93 -9.69 -2.74 0.87
C ARG A 93 -8.24 -2.75 1.35
N PHE A 94 -7.60 -3.92 1.35
CA PHE A 94 -6.18 -4.04 1.69
C PHE A 94 -5.28 -3.37 0.65
N VAL A 95 -5.45 -3.70 -0.64
CA VAL A 95 -4.57 -3.22 -1.72
C VAL A 95 -4.62 -1.70 -1.87
N HIS A 96 -5.79 -1.07 -1.74
CA HIS A 96 -5.88 0.40 -1.83
C HIS A 96 -5.16 1.09 -0.68
N LYS A 97 -5.36 0.63 0.56
CA LYS A 97 -4.66 1.19 1.72
C LYS A 97 -3.15 0.95 1.63
N ALA A 98 -2.74 -0.24 1.19
CA ALA A 98 -1.33 -0.53 0.94
C ALA A 98 -0.75 0.42 -0.12
N ARG A 99 -1.40 0.60 -1.25
CA ARG A 99 -0.86 1.46 -2.31
C ARG A 99 -0.69 2.92 -1.89
N LEU A 100 -1.57 3.41 -1.02
CA LEU A 100 -1.56 4.80 -0.55
C LEU A 100 -0.76 5.01 0.75
N ASN A 101 -0.06 3.98 1.24
CA ASN A 101 0.62 4.00 2.54
C ASN A 101 -0.32 4.31 3.73
N LEU A 102 -1.59 3.90 3.62
CA LEU A 102 -2.67 4.13 4.59
C LEU A 102 -2.99 2.88 5.42
N LEU A 103 -2.13 1.85 5.40
CA LEU A 103 -2.30 0.75 6.34
C LEU A 103 -2.07 1.25 7.77
N ALA A 104 -2.89 0.74 8.69
CA ALA A 104 -2.74 1.05 10.10
C ALA A 104 -1.46 0.37 10.61
N CYS A 105 -0.43 1.17 10.87
CA CYS A 105 0.86 0.73 11.38
C CYS A 105 1.26 1.66 12.53
N ASN A 106 1.99 1.18 13.53
CA ASN A 106 2.35 2.01 14.70
C ASN A 106 3.16 3.25 14.30
N TYR A 107 3.93 3.16 13.20
CA TYR A 107 4.65 4.30 12.64
C TYR A 107 3.71 5.44 12.20
N ASN A 108 2.54 5.12 11.67
CA ASN A 108 1.56 6.11 11.16
C ASN A 108 0.66 6.68 12.28
N THR A 109 0.75 6.17 13.51
CA THR A 109 -0.02 6.69 14.64
C THR A 109 0.57 8.04 15.08
N TYR A 110 -0.26 9.08 15.15
CA TYR A 110 0.15 10.40 15.64
C TYR A 110 0.07 10.45 17.17
N SER A 111 1.05 9.83 17.83
CA SER A 111 1.13 9.76 19.30
C SER A 111 2.57 9.45 19.73
N ASP A 112 3.10 10.21 20.66
CA ASP A 112 4.48 10.06 21.16
C ASP A 112 4.58 9.08 22.33
N VAL A 113 3.45 8.72 22.94
CA VAL A 113 3.40 7.74 24.05
C VAL A 113 3.27 6.30 23.54
N VAL A 114 2.77 6.11 22.32
CA VAL A 114 2.62 4.78 21.73
C VAL A 114 3.92 4.38 21.04
N SER A 115 4.47 3.23 21.44
CA SER A 115 5.66 2.65 20.81
C SER A 115 5.51 2.56 19.29
N LYS A 116 6.54 3.02 18.58
CA LYS A 116 6.65 2.88 17.11
C LYS A 116 7.17 1.51 16.70
N ALA A 117 7.59 0.68 17.65
CA ALA A 117 8.10 -0.64 17.36
C ALA A 117 7.03 -1.56 16.75
N CYS A 118 7.47 -2.55 15.98
CA CYS A 118 6.62 -3.58 15.43
C CYS A 118 5.96 -4.36 16.54
N ARG A 119 4.63 -4.39 16.53
CA ARG A 119 3.78 -5.11 17.48
C ARG A 119 3.98 -6.62 17.44
N HIS A 120 4.70 -7.12 16.44
CA HIS A 120 4.88 -8.54 16.17
C HIS A 120 6.32 -9.01 16.36
N CYS A 121 7.30 -8.29 15.79
CA CYS A 121 8.70 -8.71 15.84
C CYS A 121 9.63 -7.77 16.61
N GLY A 122 9.11 -6.69 17.19
CA GLY A 122 9.91 -5.74 17.96
C GLY A 122 10.86 -4.85 17.15
N TYR A 123 10.81 -4.88 15.80
CA TYR A 123 11.61 -3.96 14.97
C TYR A 123 11.28 -2.50 15.28
N GLU A 124 12.27 -1.62 15.35
CA GLU A 124 12.14 -0.25 15.88
C GLU A 124 11.02 0.60 15.27
N ARG A 125 10.71 0.40 13.99
CA ARG A 125 9.68 1.15 13.27
C ARG A 125 8.75 0.23 12.49
N GLU A 126 7.53 0.08 13.00
CA GLU A 126 6.44 -0.59 12.31
C GLU A 126 5.86 0.27 11.18
N SER A 127 6.62 0.40 10.10
CA SER A 127 6.12 1.01 8.88
C SER A 127 5.43 -0.03 7.99
N GLN A 128 4.67 0.44 7.01
CA GLN A 128 4.11 -0.43 5.99
C GLN A 128 5.19 -1.23 5.25
N TRP A 129 6.32 -0.59 4.95
CA TRP A 129 7.51 -1.24 4.40
C TRP A 129 7.98 -2.41 5.26
N HIS A 130 8.10 -2.18 6.57
CA HIS A 130 8.50 -3.21 7.49
C HIS A 130 7.53 -4.39 7.43
N ILE A 131 6.22 -4.14 7.59
CA ILE A 131 5.20 -5.19 7.62
C ILE A 131 5.17 -6.00 6.32
N ILE A 132 5.20 -5.33 5.15
CA ILE A 132 4.99 -5.99 3.85
C ILE A 132 6.26 -6.66 3.32
N SER A 133 7.43 -6.14 3.64
CA SER A 133 8.68 -6.52 2.95
C SER A 133 9.79 -7.03 3.85
N LYS A 134 9.71 -6.88 5.18
CA LYS A 134 10.82 -7.23 6.09
C LYS A 134 10.44 -7.97 7.37
N CYS A 135 9.21 -7.85 7.85
CA CYS A 135 8.80 -8.42 9.13
C CYS A 135 8.89 -9.95 9.09
N ASN A 136 9.67 -10.53 10.01
CA ASN A 136 9.89 -11.97 10.14
C ASN A 136 8.68 -12.72 10.73
N PHE A 137 7.90 -12.05 11.59
CA PHE A 137 6.61 -12.55 12.08
C PHE A 137 5.52 -12.44 11.01
N GLY A 138 5.70 -11.52 10.07
CA GLY A 138 4.78 -11.26 8.97
C GLY A 138 4.83 -12.34 7.89
N MET A 139 5.00 -11.92 6.65
CA MET A 139 4.75 -12.73 5.47
C MET A 139 6.01 -13.27 4.75
N PRO A 140 7.04 -13.89 5.38
CA PRO A 140 8.17 -14.46 4.64
C PRO A 140 7.72 -15.32 3.46
N ARG A 141 6.75 -16.22 3.71
CA ARG A 141 6.13 -17.05 2.67
C ARG A 141 5.45 -16.25 1.58
N LYS A 142 4.80 -15.11 1.87
CA LYS A 142 4.19 -14.29 0.80
C LYS A 142 5.20 -13.40 0.08
N ILE A 143 6.31 -13.04 0.71
CA ILE A 143 7.43 -12.37 0.03
C ILE A 143 8.00 -13.32 -1.02
N THR A 144 8.27 -14.58 -0.65
CA THR A 144 8.66 -15.64 -1.60
C THR A 144 7.60 -15.83 -2.69
N GLN A 145 6.33 -16.04 -2.34
CA GLN A 145 5.25 -16.20 -3.34
C GLN A 145 5.13 -15.01 -4.31
N ARG A 146 5.41 -13.78 -3.87
CA ARG A 146 5.44 -12.60 -4.74
C ARG A 146 6.61 -12.66 -5.71
N HIS A 147 7.79 -13.03 -5.23
CA HIS A 147 8.97 -13.24 -6.06
C HIS A 147 8.68 -14.33 -7.09
N ASP A 148 8.21 -15.51 -6.66
CA ASP A 148 7.83 -16.63 -7.54
C ASP A 148 6.80 -16.21 -8.60
N ALA A 149 5.80 -15.41 -8.22
CA ALA A 149 4.78 -14.92 -9.14
C ALA A 149 5.33 -13.95 -10.19
N VAL A 150 6.31 -13.12 -9.84
CA VAL A 150 7.02 -12.25 -10.80
C VAL A 150 7.92 -13.08 -11.70
N LEU A 151 8.69 -14.00 -11.12
CA LEU A 151 9.55 -14.93 -11.84
C LEU A 151 8.77 -15.75 -12.87
N PHE A 152 7.60 -16.29 -12.47
CA PHE A 152 6.70 -17.02 -13.37
C PHE A 152 6.20 -16.15 -14.54
N LYS A 153 5.86 -14.88 -14.28
CA LYS A 153 5.45 -13.95 -15.35
C LYS A 153 6.59 -13.64 -16.31
N VAL A 154 7.80 -13.41 -15.78
CA VAL A 154 9.00 -13.17 -16.61
C VAL A 154 9.28 -14.39 -17.48
N LYS A 155 9.23 -15.59 -16.91
CA LYS A 155 9.32 -16.86 -17.65
C LYS A 155 8.31 -16.92 -18.80
N LYS A 156 7.03 -16.65 -18.53
CA LYS A 156 5.98 -16.66 -19.57
C LYS A 156 6.21 -15.63 -20.67
N LEU A 157 6.76 -14.46 -20.34
CA LEU A 157 7.11 -13.42 -21.32
C LEU A 157 8.32 -13.84 -22.18
N ILE A 158 9.29 -14.54 -21.61
CA ILE A 158 10.44 -15.09 -22.35
C ILE A 158 9.95 -16.17 -23.33
N GLU A 159 9.16 -17.12 -22.85
CA GLU A 159 8.61 -18.24 -23.64
C GLU A 159 7.75 -17.79 -24.83
N SER A 160 7.08 -16.64 -24.70
CA SER A 160 6.23 -16.06 -25.77
C SER A 160 6.88 -14.92 -26.53
N GLY A 161 8.10 -14.53 -26.14
CA GLY A 161 8.77 -13.33 -26.62
C GLY A 161 9.82 -13.58 -27.70
N SER A 162 10.67 -12.58 -27.93
CA SER A 162 11.76 -12.64 -28.91
C SER A 162 12.92 -13.56 -28.54
N LYS A 163 12.97 -14.04 -27.28
CA LYS A 163 13.99 -14.98 -26.80
C LYS A 163 13.42 -16.39 -26.52
N LYS A 164 12.30 -16.74 -27.16
CA LYS A 164 11.65 -18.05 -26.99
C LYS A 164 12.55 -19.24 -27.36
N ASP A 165 13.50 -19.04 -28.27
CA ASP A 165 14.40 -20.10 -28.75
C ASP A 165 15.65 -20.26 -27.88
N TRP A 166 15.80 -19.46 -26.82
CA TRP A 166 16.92 -19.56 -25.88
C TRP A 166 16.65 -20.66 -24.86
N GLU A 167 17.69 -21.41 -24.49
CA GLU A 167 17.61 -22.42 -23.43
C GLU A 167 17.45 -21.72 -22.08
N LEU A 168 16.28 -21.85 -21.44
CA LEU A 168 15.93 -21.17 -20.19
C LEU A 168 16.01 -22.12 -18.99
N HIS A 169 16.79 -21.72 -18.00
CA HIS A 169 16.95 -22.36 -16.71
C HIS A 169 16.49 -21.43 -15.58
N ILE A 170 15.87 -21.98 -14.54
CA ILE A 170 15.33 -21.24 -13.39
C ILE A 170 15.90 -21.84 -12.12
N ASP A 171 16.45 -21.02 -11.22
CA ASP A 171 17.05 -21.45 -9.94
C ASP A 171 18.14 -22.53 -10.07
N GLU A 172 18.77 -22.60 -11.24
CA GLU A 172 19.80 -23.57 -11.60
C GLU A 172 21.19 -22.94 -11.66
N THR A 173 22.22 -23.70 -11.29
CA THR A 173 23.61 -23.27 -11.36
C THR A 173 24.11 -23.32 -12.81
N PRO A 174 24.60 -22.20 -13.38
CA PRO A 174 25.22 -22.23 -14.70
C PRO A 174 26.49 -23.10 -14.72
N PRO A 175 26.86 -23.72 -15.86
CA PRO A 175 28.10 -24.46 -15.99
C PRO A 175 29.31 -23.58 -15.64
N GLY A 176 30.13 -24.02 -14.69
CA GLY A 176 31.31 -23.29 -14.26
C GLY A 176 31.76 -23.65 -12.84
N PRO A 177 32.84 -23.04 -12.35
CA PRO A 177 33.38 -23.30 -11.02
C PRO A 177 32.52 -22.74 -9.88
N ASN A 178 31.52 -21.91 -10.19
CA ASN A 178 30.69 -21.23 -9.21
C ASN A 178 29.49 -22.10 -8.76
N ARG A 179 29.08 -21.95 -7.51
CA ARG A 179 27.88 -22.59 -6.94
C ARG A 179 26.68 -21.64 -6.84
N LEU A 180 26.79 -20.40 -7.33
CA LEU A 180 25.70 -19.44 -7.32
C LEU A 180 24.55 -19.87 -8.26
N ARG A 181 23.33 -19.68 -7.78
CA ARG A 181 22.07 -19.98 -8.47
C ARG A 181 21.32 -18.68 -8.71
N PRO A 182 21.40 -18.07 -9.91
CA PRO A 182 20.57 -16.93 -10.26
C PRO A 182 19.11 -17.37 -10.41
N ASP A 183 18.18 -16.42 -10.23
CA ASP A 183 16.75 -16.70 -10.43
C ASP A 183 16.46 -17.15 -11.89
N ILE A 184 17.17 -16.57 -12.86
CA ILE A 184 17.06 -16.89 -14.29
C ILE A 184 18.46 -17.01 -14.90
N TYR A 185 18.68 -18.07 -15.67
CA TYR A 185 19.84 -18.25 -16.54
C TYR A 185 19.40 -18.69 -17.93
N MET A 186 19.91 -18.05 -18.98
CA MET A 186 19.58 -18.39 -20.36
C MET A 186 20.83 -18.55 -21.22
N LYS A 187 20.83 -19.56 -22.11
CA LYS A 187 21.86 -19.72 -23.16
C LYS A 187 21.30 -19.38 -24.54
N SER A 188 22.08 -18.68 -25.34
CA SER A 188 21.73 -18.42 -26.73
C SER A 188 21.74 -19.71 -27.56
N PRO A 189 20.96 -19.79 -28.66
CA PRO A 189 20.92 -20.97 -29.53
C PRO A 189 22.29 -21.35 -30.12
N ASP A 190 23.16 -20.37 -30.32
CA ASP A 190 24.52 -20.57 -30.82
C ASP A 190 25.55 -20.91 -29.72
N GLY A 191 25.13 -20.94 -28.45
CA GLY A 191 25.96 -21.21 -27.28
C GLY A 191 26.98 -20.13 -26.94
N LYS A 192 26.99 -18.99 -27.66
CA LYS A 192 28.01 -17.94 -27.50
C LYS A 192 27.68 -16.92 -26.41
N GLN A 193 26.41 -16.85 -25.99
CA GLN A 193 25.94 -15.85 -25.03
C GLN A 193 25.19 -16.51 -23.89
N ILE A 194 25.41 -15.95 -22.71
CA ILE A 194 24.74 -16.30 -21.48
C ILE A 194 24.12 -15.04 -20.91
N ILE A 195 22.84 -15.10 -20.55
CA ILE A 195 22.15 -14.07 -19.79
C ILE A 195 21.85 -14.62 -18.41
N LEU A 196 22.29 -13.89 -17.38
CA LEU A 196 21.92 -14.13 -15.99
C LEU A 196 21.01 -12.99 -15.56
N ALA A 197 19.89 -13.32 -14.92
CA ALA A 197 18.96 -12.32 -14.43
C ALA A 197 18.43 -12.72 -13.05
N ASP A 198 18.21 -11.69 -12.25
CA ASP A 198 17.96 -11.82 -10.83
C ASP A 198 16.76 -10.94 -10.49
N VAL A 199 15.64 -11.56 -10.13
CA VAL A 199 14.38 -10.87 -9.84
C VAL A 199 14.47 -10.25 -8.45
N THR A 200 14.21 -8.95 -8.37
CA THR A 200 14.11 -8.23 -7.10
C THR A 200 12.77 -7.55 -7.03
N VAL A 201 12.01 -7.79 -5.96
CA VAL A 201 10.71 -7.16 -5.73
C VAL A 201 10.82 -6.23 -4.51
N PRO A 202 11.50 -5.07 -4.63
CA PRO A 202 11.62 -4.14 -3.52
C PRO A 202 10.26 -3.50 -3.22
N TYR A 203 10.14 -2.97 -2.01
CA TYR A 203 9.07 -2.04 -1.70
C TYR A 203 9.37 -0.71 -2.42
N GLU A 204 8.33 -0.12 -3.03
CA GLU A 204 8.45 1.12 -3.78
C GLU A 204 8.64 2.31 -2.82
N HIS A 205 9.89 2.75 -2.68
CA HIS A 205 10.30 3.94 -1.93
C HIS A 205 11.01 4.94 -2.86
N GLY A 206 10.45 5.13 -4.06
CA GLY A 206 11.05 5.96 -5.10
C GLY A 206 12.24 5.30 -5.82
N VAL A 207 12.78 6.02 -6.81
CA VAL A 207 13.83 5.52 -7.73
C VAL A 207 15.12 5.18 -6.98
N GLU A 208 15.52 5.98 -6.00
CA GLU A 208 16.74 5.75 -5.20
C GLU A 208 16.68 4.47 -4.37
N ALA A 209 15.50 4.07 -3.90
CA ALA A 209 15.35 2.82 -3.16
C ALA A 209 15.46 1.59 -4.08
N MET A 210 15.00 1.72 -5.33
CA MET A 210 15.18 0.70 -6.36
C MET A 210 16.66 0.59 -6.76
N GLN A 211 17.35 1.72 -6.93
CA GLN A 211 18.79 1.74 -7.21
C GLN A 211 19.58 1.11 -6.06
N ARG A 212 19.32 1.46 -4.80
CA ARG A 212 19.96 0.80 -3.65
C ARG A 212 19.66 -0.69 -3.54
N ALA A 213 18.49 -1.15 -4.01
CA ALA A 213 18.19 -2.58 -4.07
C ALA A 213 19.01 -3.28 -5.17
N TRP A 214 19.18 -2.62 -6.32
CA TRP A 214 20.07 -3.04 -7.39
C TRP A 214 21.53 -3.10 -6.93
N ASP A 215 22.06 -2.01 -6.36
CA ASP A 215 23.46 -1.90 -5.94
C ASP A 215 23.82 -2.99 -4.93
N ARG A 216 22.96 -3.25 -3.94
CA ARG A 216 23.15 -4.37 -2.98
C ARG A 216 23.18 -5.74 -3.66
N LYS A 217 22.41 -5.94 -4.72
CA LYS A 217 22.39 -7.22 -5.45
C LYS A 217 23.64 -7.36 -6.32
N VAL A 218 24.13 -6.25 -6.88
CA VAL A 218 25.43 -6.20 -7.57
C VAL A 218 26.58 -6.47 -6.60
N GLU A 219 26.59 -5.85 -5.41
CA GLU A 219 27.59 -6.12 -4.37
C GLU A 219 27.59 -7.60 -3.95
N ASN A 220 26.42 -8.19 -3.70
CA ASN A 220 26.30 -9.60 -3.33
C ASN A 220 26.76 -10.57 -4.43
N THR A 221 26.63 -10.18 -5.71
CA THR A 221 27.08 -11.00 -6.85
C THR A 221 28.55 -10.78 -7.20
N GLN A 222 29.13 -9.63 -6.82
CA GLN A 222 30.54 -9.27 -7.05
C GLN A 222 31.46 -9.54 -5.85
N THR A 223 30.92 -9.79 -4.65
CA THR A 223 31.75 -10.12 -3.48
C THR A 223 32.36 -11.52 -3.69
N PRO A 224 33.71 -11.65 -3.76
CA PRO A 224 34.34 -12.95 -3.78
C PRO A 224 33.94 -13.67 -2.49
N LEU A 225 33.49 -14.92 -2.59
CA LEU A 225 33.34 -15.79 -1.42
C LEU A 225 34.65 -15.69 -0.62
N ARG A 226 34.59 -15.03 0.55
CA ARG A 226 35.70 -15.09 1.50
C ARG A 226 35.88 -16.57 1.83
N THR A 227 37.02 -17.09 1.42
CA THR A 227 37.55 -18.42 1.74
C THR A 227 37.49 -18.69 3.23
#